data_AF-A0A1G4KAP0-F1
#
_entry.id   AF-A0A1G4KAP0-F1
#
_cell.length_a   1.000
_cell.length_b   1.000
_cell.length_c   1.000
_cell.angle_alpha   90.00
_cell.angle_beta   90.00
_cell.angle_gamma   90.00
#
_symmetry.space_group_name_H-M   'P 1'
#
loop_
_entity.id
_entity.type
_entity.pdbx_description
1 polymer ?
#
loop_
_entity_poly.entity_id
_entity_poly.type
_entity_poly.pdbx_seq_one_letter_code
_entity_poly.pdbx_strand_id
1 'polypeptide(L)'
;MTSSKPSEPSKEYAKIYSRREELIKQESSLKREYTTMLRKLASVTTVLQELENDPRVSERVISEASILKIPDLKQYLSLIEELDNKAPEDIEIPEFLQESYTLYKNAPLLYKDL
;
A
#
# COMPACT_ATOMS: atom_id res chain seq x y z
N MET A 1 35.87 -0.60 -57.79
CA MET A 1 34.52 -0.92 -57.30
C MET A 1 34.22 -0.02 -56.12
N THR A 2 33.21 0.83 -56.25
CA THR A 2 32.94 1.98 -55.38
C THR A 2 32.44 1.54 -54.00
N SER A 3 33.28 1.73 -52.98
CA SER A 3 32.83 1.74 -51.59
C SER A 3 32.08 3.06 -51.35
N SER A 4 30.77 3.05 -51.57
CA SER A 4 29.90 4.16 -51.16
C SER A 4 29.76 4.10 -49.64
N LYS A 5 30.49 4.99 -48.96
CA LYS A 5 30.28 5.30 -47.54
C LYS A 5 28.79 5.64 -47.37
N PRO A 6 28.06 5.01 -46.44
CA PRO A 6 26.65 5.34 -46.24
C PRO A 6 26.53 6.81 -45.89
N SER A 7 25.68 7.54 -46.61
CA SER A 7 25.47 8.97 -46.41
C SER A 7 25.08 9.21 -44.95
N GLU A 8 25.61 10.25 -44.31
CA GLU A 8 25.31 10.60 -42.91
C GLU A 8 23.81 10.55 -42.54
N PRO A 9 22.87 10.96 -43.42
CA PRO A 9 21.44 10.80 -43.19
C PRO A 9 21.02 9.35 -42.88
N SER A 10 21.57 8.36 -43.59
CA SER A 10 21.22 6.94 -43.43
C SER A 10 21.56 6.40 -42.03
N LYS A 11 22.66 6.87 -41.43
CA LYS A 11 23.04 6.48 -40.07
C LYS A 11 22.12 7.10 -39.03
N GLU A 12 21.68 8.32 -39.25
CA GLU A 12 20.77 9.03 -38.35
C GLU A 12 19.36 8.43 -38.41
N TYR A 13 18.87 8.09 -39.61
CA TYR A 13 17.63 7.32 -39.79
C TYR A 13 17.67 5.97 -39.06
N ALA A 14 18.79 5.24 -39.15
CA ALA A 14 18.93 3.96 -38.45
C ALA A 14 18.87 4.11 -36.92
N LYS A 15 19.47 5.18 -36.36
CA LYS A 15 19.39 5.49 -34.93
C LYS A 15 17.96 5.82 -34.49
N ILE A 16 17.27 6.67 -35.24
CA ILE A 16 15.87 7.04 -34.95
C ILE A 16 14.97 5.81 -35.00
N TYR A 17 15.15 4.95 -36.00
CA TYR A 17 14.40 3.71 -36.15
C TYR A 17 14.66 2.77 -34.96
N SER A 18 15.92 2.55 -34.58
CA SER A 18 16.28 1.75 -33.42
C SER A 18 15.66 2.29 -32.12
N ARG A 19 15.65 3.60 -31.93
CA ARG A 19 15.05 4.23 -30.76
C ARG A 19 13.53 4.07 -30.73
N ARG A 20 12.86 4.17 -31.89
CA ARG A 20 11.43 3.90 -32.02
C ARG A 20 11.08 2.46 -31.62
N GLU A 21 11.84 1.49 -32.08
CA GLU A 21 11.65 0.07 -31.72
C GLU A 21 11.82 -0.17 -30.21
N GLU A 22 12.81 0.48 -29.59
CA GLU A 22 13.00 0.41 -28.14
C GLU A 22 11.82 1.02 -27.37
N LEU A 23 11.33 2.19 -27.79
CA LEU A 23 10.18 2.85 -27.18
C LEU A 23 8.91 2.00 -27.28
N ILE A 24 8.68 1.33 -28.41
CA ILE A 24 7.54 0.41 -28.59
C ILE A 24 7.62 -0.76 -27.59
N LYS A 25 8.83 -1.32 -27.39
CA LYS A 25 9.04 -2.38 -26.39
C LYS A 25 8.75 -1.88 -24.98
N GLN A 26 9.26 -0.70 -24.62
CA GLN A 26 9.01 -0.09 -23.31
C GLN A 26 7.53 0.19 -23.08
N GLU A 27 6.82 0.74 -24.08
CA GLU A 27 5.38 0.97 -24.01
C GLU A 27 4.61 -0.33 -23.77
N SER A 28 5.00 -1.42 -24.45
CA SER A 28 4.38 -2.72 -24.26
C SER A 28 4.62 -3.29 -22.85
N SER A 29 5.81 -3.09 -22.26
CA SER A 29 6.12 -3.49 -20.89
C SER A 29 5.30 -2.68 -19.90
N LEU A 30 5.29 -1.37 -20.07
CA LEU A 30 4.59 -0.44 -19.19
C LEU A 30 3.08 -0.74 -19.14
N LYS A 31 2.45 -1.05 -20.28
CA LYS A 31 1.04 -1.46 -20.32
C LYS A 31 0.76 -2.74 -19.51
N ARG A 32 1.67 -3.72 -19.56
CA ARG A 32 1.56 -4.97 -18.79
C ARG A 32 1.72 -4.72 -17.30
N GLU A 33 2.72 -3.93 -16.92
CA GLU A 33 3.00 -3.55 -15.54
C GLU A 33 1.84 -2.76 -14.94
N TYR A 34 1.32 -1.77 -15.67
CA TYR A 34 0.16 -0.97 -15.28
C TYR A 34 -1.09 -1.83 -15.07
N THR A 35 -1.37 -2.75 -15.99
CA THR A 35 -2.51 -3.69 -15.87
C THR A 35 -2.34 -4.62 -14.65
N THR A 36 -1.11 -4.99 -14.33
CA THR A 36 -0.81 -5.81 -13.14
C THR A 36 -0.99 -5.00 -11.86
N MET A 37 -0.55 -3.74 -11.84
CA MET A 37 -0.76 -2.83 -10.73
C MET A 37 -2.25 -2.61 -10.46
N LEU A 38 -3.06 -2.36 -11.50
CA LEU A 38 -4.50 -2.20 -11.36
C LEU A 38 -5.17 -3.44 -10.75
N ARG A 39 -4.77 -4.65 -11.17
CA ARG A 39 -5.27 -5.90 -10.56
C ARG A 39 -4.87 -6.04 -9.09
N LYS A 40 -3.64 -5.68 -8.74
CA LYS A 40 -3.18 -5.69 -7.34
C LYS A 40 -3.97 -4.68 -6.50
N LEU A 41 -4.19 -3.47 -7.00
CA LEU A 41 -4.99 -2.45 -6.32
C LEU A 41 -6.42 -2.94 -6.11
N ALA A 42 -7.08 -3.47 -7.14
CA ALA A 42 -8.42 -4.03 -7.02
C ALA A 42 -8.48 -5.14 -5.96
N SER A 43 -7.51 -6.06 -5.98
CA SER A 43 -7.42 -7.13 -4.97
C SER A 43 -7.27 -6.58 -3.55
N VAL A 44 -6.43 -5.56 -3.34
CA VAL A 44 -6.26 -4.92 -2.03
C VAL A 44 -7.55 -4.21 -1.61
N THR A 45 -8.19 -3.47 -2.51
CA THR A 45 -9.47 -2.81 -2.24
C THR A 45 -10.53 -3.83 -1.83
N THR A 46 -10.63 -4.98 -2.51
CA THR A 46 -11.59 -6.03 -2.15
C THR A 46 -11.33 -6.58 -0.75
N VAL A 47 -10.08 -6.89 -0.40
CA VAL A 47 -9.72 -7.36 0.96
C VAL A 47 -10.05 -6.31 2.01
N LEU A 48 -9.76 -5.03 1.75
CA LEU A 48 -10.07 -3.95 2.68
C LEU A 48 -11.59 -3.78 2.87
N GLN A 49 -12.38 -3.92 1.79
CA GLN A 49 -13.84 -3.90 1.88
C GLN A 49 -14.38 -5.10 2.66
N GLU A 50 -13.80 -6.29 2.49
CA GLU A 50 -14.18 -7.47 3.28
C GLU A 50 -13.90 -7.27 4.77
N LEU A 51 -12.77 -6.65 5.11
CA LEU A 51 -12.41 -6.30 6.49
C LEU A 51 -13.33 -5.22 7.08
N GLU A 52 -13.67 -4.19 6.31
CA GLU A 52 -14.60 -3.13 6.74
C GLU A 52 -16.00 -3.68 7.02
N ASN A 53 -16.43 -4.69 6.27
CA ASN A 53 -17.74 -5.34 6.43
C ASN A 53 -17.74 -6.48 7.46
N ASP A 54 -16.61 -6.85 8.05
CA ASP A 54 -16.56 -7.88 9.09
C ASP A 54 -16.97 -7.25 10.44
N PRO A 55 -18.13 -7.62 11.01
CA PRO A 55 -18.60 -7.06 12.29
C PRO A 55 -17.62 -7.35 13.44
N ARG A 56 -16.76 -8.37 13.32
CA ARG A 56 -15.72 -8.70 14.30
C ARG A 56 -14.57 -7.70 14.33
N VAL A 57 -14.37 -6.89 13.29
CA VAL A 57 -13.36 -5.81 13.29
C VAL A 57 -13.77 -4.68 14.25
N SER A 58 -15.08 -4.50 14.46
CA SER A 58 -15.61 -3.58 15.46
C SER A 58 -15.48 -4.12 16.89
N GLU A 59 -15.44 -5.44 17.06
CA GLU A 59 -15.19 -6.09 18.34
C GLU A 59 -13.69 -6.07 18.63
N ARG A 60 -13.22 -5.04 19.35
CA ARG A 60 -11.85 -4.95 19.89
C ARG A 60 -11.62 -5.95 21.04
N VAL A 61 -12.14 -7.17 20.93
CA VAL A 61 -12.13 -8.16 22.00
C VAL A 61 -11.25 -9.33 21.59
N ILE A 62 -10.31 -9.71 22.46
CA ILE A 62 -9.50 -10.92 22.26
C ILE A 62 -10.44 -12.12 22.34
N SER A 63 -10.53 -12.92 21.27
CA SER A 63 -11.46 -14.06 21.24
C SER A 63 -11.22 -15.05 22.39
N GLU A 64 -12.29 -15.62 22.94
CA GLU A 64 -12.21 -16.64 24.00
C GLU A 64 -11.37 -17.85 23.59
N ALA A 65 -11.42 -18.23 22.30
CA ALA A 65 -10.60 -19.29 21.74
C ALA A 65 -9.09 -18.99 21.84
N SER A 66 -8.69 -17.72 21.72
CA SER A 66 -7.31 -17.29 21.91
C SER A 66 -6.90 -17.31 23.39
N ILE A 67 -7.79 -16.92 24.30
CA ILE A 67 -7.55 -16.94 25.74
C ILE A 67 -7.40 -18.37 26.26
N LEU A 68 -8.18 -19.31 25.73
CA LEU A 68 -8.04 -20.74 26.07
C LEU A 68 -6.68 -21.31 25.65
N LYS A 69 -6.09 -20.81 24.57
CA LYS A 69 -4.75 -21.22 24.11
C LYS A 69 -3.63 -20.54 24.88
N ILE A 70 -3.81 -19.27 25.22
CA ILE A 70 -2.81 -18.46 25.93
C ILE A 70 -3.53 -17.70 27.05
N PRO A 71 -3.53 -18.24 28.28
CA PRO A 71 -4.23 -17.63 29.42
C PRO A 71 -3.73 -16.23 29.80
N ASP A 72 -2.45 -15.94 29.54
CA ASP A 72 -1.82 -14.65 29.84
C ASP A 72 -2.46 -13.49 29.05
N LEU A 73 -3.14 -13.78 27.93
CA LEU A 73 -3.88 -12.78 27.15
C LEU A 73 -5.03 -12.14 27.94
N LYS A 74 -5.51 -12.80 28.99
CA LYS A 74 -6.61 -12.29 29.82
C LYS A 74 -6.27 -10.96 30.49
N GLN A 75 -5.01 -10.74 30.86
CA GLN A 75 -4.57 -9.48 31.48
C GLN A 75 -4.63 -8.31 30.48
N TYR A 76 -4.32 -8.58 29.21
CA TYR A 76 -4.40 -7.58 28.16
C TYR A 76 -5.85 -7.23 27.84
N LEU A 77 -6.77 -8.21 27.92
CA LEU A 77 -8.20 -7.95 27.75
C LEU A 77 -8.72 -6.95 28.80
N SER A 78 -8.36 -7.11 30.07
CA SER A 78 -8.74 -6.12 31.10
C SER A 78 -8.15 -4.72 30.84
N LEU A 79 -6.91 -4.65 30.33
CA LEU A 79 -6.30 -3.35 29.98
C LEU A 79 -6.98 -2.69 28.78
N ILE A 80 -7.43 -3.48 27.80
CA ILE A 80 -8.19 -2.98 26.65
C ILE A 80 -9.55 -2.44 27.11
N GLU A 81 -10.26 -3.17 27.98
CA GLU A 81 -11.52 -2.70 28.57
C GLU A 81 -11.33 -1.41 29.38
N GLU A 82 -10.26 -1.29 30.16
CA GLU A 82 -9.93 -0.06 30.89
C GLU A 82 -9.65 1.12 29.94
N LEU A 83 -9.00 0.87 28.80
CA LEU A 83 -8.72 1.89 27.79
C LEU A 83 -9.97 2.31 27.02
N ASP A 84 -10.83 1.36 26.62
CA ASP A 84 -12.07 1.65 25.89
C ASP A 84 -13.08 2.43 26.76
N ASN A 85 -12.97 2.34 28.08
CA ASN A 85 -13.77 3.13 29.03
C ASN A 85 -13.21 4.54 29.29
N LYS A 86 -12.01 4.86 28.82
CA LYS A 86 -11.42 6.20 28.96
C LYS A 86 -11.77 7.09 27.77
N ALA A 87 -11.94 8.39 28.04
CA ALA A 87 -12.09 9.36 26.97
C ALA A 87 -10.75 9.52 26.24
N PRO A 88 -10.73 9.70 24.90
CA PRO A 88 -9.50 9.89 24.13
C PRO A 88 -8.60 11.02 24.65
N GLU A 89 -9.20 12.04 25.26
CA GLU A 89 -8.53 13.21 25.83
C GLU A 89 -7.72 12.87 27.09
N ASP A 90 -8.07 11.79 27.79
CA ASP A 90 -7.42 11.35 29.03
C ASP A 90 -6.27 10.36 28.78
N ILE A 91 -5.98 10.04 27.51
CA ILE A 91 -4.94 9.09 27.12
C ILE A 91 -3.63 9.85 26.89
N GLU A 92 -2.73 9.79 27.87
CA GLU A 92 -1.37 10.29 27.72
C GLU A 92 -0.56 9.40 26.76
N ILE A 93 -0.09 9.99 25.67
CA ILE A 93 0.74 9.30 24.69
C ILE A 93 2.20 9.40 25.14
N PRO A 94 2.91 8.27 25.31
CA PRO A 94 4.32 8.30 25.67
C PRO A 94 5.16 9.07 24.64
N GLU A 95 6.16 9.82 25.09
CA GLU A 95 7.00 10.66 24.22
C GLU A 95 7.62 9.91 23.05
N PHE A 96 8.03 8.65 23.25
CA PHE A 96 8.62 7.82 22.19
C PHE A 96 7.63 7.43 21.08
N LEU A 97 6.32 7.57 21.31
CA LEU A 97 5.25 7.30 20.34
C LEU A 97 4.66 8.57 19.73
N GLN A 98 5.06 9.74 20.21
CA GLN A 98 4.52 11.04 19.79
C GLN A 98 4.62 11.23 18.27
N GLU A 99 5.77 10.86 17.68
CA GLU A 99 6.02 10.99 16.24
C GLU A 99 5.09 10.07 15.42
N SER A 100 5.00 8.81 15.80
CA SER A 100 4.13 7.82 15.15
C SER A 100 2.65 8.19 15.24
N TYR A 101 2.21 8.70 16.40
CA TYR A 101 0.85 9.18 16.59
C TYR A 101 0.56 10.41 15.73
N THR A 102 1.50 11.35 15.67
CA THR A 102 1.38 12.55 14.81
C THR A 102 1.28 12.15 13.35
N LEU A 103 2.07 11.15 12.92
CA LEU A 103 1.99 10.61 11.57
C LEU A 103 0.64 9.95 11.30
N TYR A 104 0.14 9.11 12.21
CA TYR A 104 -1.17 8.49 12.09
C TYR A 104 -2.29 9.51 11.95
N LYS A 105 -2.30 10.55 12.79
CA LYS A 105 -3.35 11.59 12.79
C LYS A 105 -3.32 12.46 11.53
N ASN A 106 -2.14 12.70 10.98
CA ASN A 106 -1.95 13.59 9.83
C ASN A 106 -1.85 12.85 8.49
N ALA A 107 -1.85 11.51 8.50
CA ALA A 107 -1.85 10.71 7.29
C ALA A 107 -3.30 10.59 6.78
N PRO A 108 -3.64 11.20 5.63
CA PRO A 108 -4.92 10.92 4.98
C PRO A 108 -4.94 9.44 4.60
N LEU A 109 -5.73 8.66 5.31
CA LEU A 109 -5.89 7.22 5.09
C LEU A 109 -6.76 6.97 3.86
N LEU A 110 -7.64 7.92 3.52
CA LEU A 110 -8.51 7.86 2.34
C LEU A 110 -8.26 9.01 1.37
N TYR A 111 -8.51 8.74 0.09
CA TYR A 111 -8.36 9.70 -1.03
C TYR A 111 -9.21 10.98 -0.89
N LYS A 112 -10.08 11.08 0.12
CA LYS A 112 -10.98 12.21 0.37
C LYS A 112 -10.83 12.83 1.77
N ASP A 113 -9.83 12.44 2.54
CA ASP A 113 -9.57 13.06 3.84
C ASP A 113 -8.78 14.37 3.63
N LEU A 114 -9.45 15.40 3.12
CA LEU A 114 -9.03 16.81 3.09
C LEU A 114 -10.25 17.71 3.33
#